data_AF-A0ABD7Q6S5-F1
#
_entry.id   AF-A0ABD7Q6S5-F1
#
_cell.length_a   1.000
_cell.length_b   1.000
_cell.length_c   1.000
_cell.angle_alpha   90.00
_cell.angle_beta   90.00
_cell.angle_gamma   90.00
#
_symmetry.space_group_name_H-M   'P 1'
#
loop_
_entity.id
_entity.type
_entity.pdbx_description
1 polymer ?
#
loop_
_entity_poly.entity_id
_entity_poly.type
_entity_poly.pdbx_seq_one_letter_code
_entity_poly.pdbx_strand_id
1 'polypeptide(L)' 'TRRLGDHIHENRHSNRYEDEMFKIKYFQKGTGHIIFKRPELIDKMNDIVAKHFPTMLPSRS' A
#
# COMPACT_ATOMS: atom_id res chain seq x y z
N THR A 1 -3.37 5.36 21.27
CA THR A 1 -3.36 4.77 19.92
C THR A 1 -2.98 5.85 18.92
N ARG A 2 -1.70 5.95 18.51
CA ARG A 2 -1.26 6.95 17.52
C ARG A 2 -1.91 6.63 16.18
N ARG A 3 -2.70 7.57 15.64
CA ARG A 3 -3.37 7.38 14.34
C ARG A 3 -2.32 7.38 13.25
N LEU A 4 -2.49 6.52 12.25
CA LEU A 4 -1.59 6.42 11.10
C LEU A 4 -1.33 7.80 10.46
N GLY A 5 -2.34 8.68 10.46
CA GLY A 5 -2.22 10.07 9.96
C GLY A 5 -1.23 10.95 10.73
N ASP A 6 -1.11 10.77 12.05
CA ASP A 6 -0.18 11.55 12.88
C ASP A 6 1.27 11.11 12.60
N HIS A 7 1.48 9.80 12.48
CA HIS A 7 2.78 9.23 12.12
C HIS A 7 3.23 9.64 10.70
N ILE A 8 2.30 9.76 9.76
CA ILE A 8 2.55 10.26 8.39
C ILE A 8 2.95 11.74 8.40
N HIS A 9 2.35 12.56 9.27
CA HIS A 9 2.69 13.98 9.39
C HIS A 9 4.07 14.19 10.03
N GLU A 10 4.38 13.46 11.10
CA GLU A 10 5.69 13.54 11.78
C GLU A 10 6.84 13.07 10.86
N ASN A 11 6.58 12.11 9.97
CA ASN A 11 7.60 11.53 9.08
C ASN A 11 7.57 12.08 7.65
N ARG A 12 6.97 13.26 7.41
CA ARG A 12 6.87 13.90 6.08
C ARG A 12 8.23 14.17 5.42
N HIS A 13 9.31 14.16 6.19
CA HIS A 13 10.69 14.27 5.72
C HIS A 13 11.27 12.96 5.16
N SER A 14 10.78 11.79 5.60
CA SER A 14 11.14 10.50 5.02
C SER A 14 10.14 10.15 3.92
N ASN A 15 10.41 10.66 2.72
CA ASN A 15 9.57 10.50 1.53
C ASN A 15 9.41 9.03 1.05
N ARG A 16 10.06 8.08 1.74
CA ARG A 16 10.14 6.68 1.34
C ARG A 16 10.34 5.76 2.55
N TYR A 17 9.41 4.82 2.71
CA TYR A 17 9.60 3.64 3.54
C TYR A 17 9.97 2.47 2.63
N GLU A 18 10.93 1.65 3.03
CA GLU A 18 11.34 0.49 2.27
C GLU A 18 11.72 -0.65 3.20
N ASP A 19 11.14 -1.81 2.95
CA ASP A 19 11.43 -3.06 3.65
C ASP A 19 11.60 -4.19 2.61
N GLU A 20 11.80 -5.43 3.05
CA GLU A 20 11.98 -6.61 2.21
C GLU A 20 10.73 -6.96 1.38
N MET A 21 9.54 -6.63 1.88
CA MET A 21 8.26 -7.03 1.29
C MET A 21 7.69 -5.99 0.33
N PHE A 22 7.78 -4.71 0.71
CA PHE A 22 7.25 -3.60 -0.09
C PHE A 22 7.99 -2.29 0.23
N LYS A 23 7.76 -1.30 -0.62
CA LYS A 23 8.16 0.10 -0.39
C LYS A 23 6.95 1.01 -0.49
N ILE A 24 6.90 2.02 0.35
CA ILE A 24 5.84 3.04 0.34
C ILE A 24 6.48 4.38 -0.01
N LYS A 25 5.98 5.01 -1.06
CA LYS A 25 6.28 6.39 -1.40
C LYS A 25 5.13 7.26 -0.92
N TYR A 26 5.43 8.18 -0.01
CA TYR A 26 4.44 9.10 0.52
C TYR A 26 4.35 10.36 -0.35
N PHE A 27 3.17 10.95 -0.46
CA PHE A 27 2.97 12.23 -1.15
C PHE A 27 2.43 13.25 -0.17
N GLN A 28 2.83 14.52 -0.31
CA GLN A 28 2.44 15.59 0.61
C GLN A 28 0.92 15.78 0.73
N LYS A 29 0.15 15.35 -0.28
CA LYS A 29 -1.32 15.32 -0.30
C LYS A 29 -1.97 14.22 0.55
N GLY A 30 -1.19 13.49 1.36
CA GLY A 30 -1.69 12.44 2.26
C GLY A 30 -1.96 11.09 1.57
N THR A 31 -1.63 10.97 0.29
CA THR A 31 -1.70 9.70 -0.46
C THR A 31 -0.35 9.00 -0.47
N GLY A 32 -0.32 7.71 -0.74
CA GLY A 32 0.92 6.96 -0.93
C GLY A 32 0.82 5.94 -2.06
N HIS A 33 1.95 5.66 -2.71
CA HIS A 33 2.07 4.49 -3.58
C HIS A 33 2.78 3.38 -2.81
N ILE A 34 2.14 2.23 -2.71
CA ILE A 34 2.73 1.01 -2.19
C ILE A 34 3.19 0.18 -3.39
N ILE A 35 4.45 -0.23 -3.39
CA ILE A 35 5.03 -1.08 -4.43
C ILE A 35 5.51 -2.34 -3.74
N PHE A 36 4.87 -3.46 -4.05
CA PHE A 36 5.28 -4.78 -3.57
C PHE A 36 6.54 -5.23 -4.32
N LYS A 37 7.52 -5.71 -3.57
CA LYS A 37 8.75 -6.30 -4.13
C LYS A 37 8.57 -7.77 -4.45
N ARG A 38 7.60 -8.40 -3.79
CA ARG A 38 7.34 -9.82 -3.82
C ARG A 38 5.98 -10.09 -4.50
N PRO A 39 5.93 -10.85 -5.61
CA PRO A 39 4.71 -11.09 -6.36
C PRO A 39 3.66 -11.86 -5.55
N GLU A 40 4.07 -12.75 -4.63
CA GLU A 40 3.15 -13.52 -3.80
C GLU A 40 2.29 -12.65 -2.86
N LEU A 41 2.76 -11.44 -2.55
CA LEU A 41 2.01 -10.47 -1.76
C LEU A 41 0.94 -9.76 -2.60
N ILE A 42 1.19 -9.59 -3.90
CA ILE A 42 0.21 -9.03 -4.84
C ILE A 42 -0.96 -10.00 -5.00
N ASP A 43 -0.68 -11.30 -5.12
CA ASP A 43 -1.74 -12.32 -5.23
C ASP A 43 -2.64 -12.32 -3.99
N LYS A 44 -2.05 -12.33 -2.78
CA LYS A 44 -2.81 -12.25 -1.53
C LYS A 44 -3.60 -10.96 -1.40
N MET A 45 -3.03 -9.83 -1.84
CA MET A 45 -3.74 -8.55 -1.86
C MET A 45 -4.93 -8.62 -2.82
N ASN A 46 -4.75 -9.16 -4.01
CA ASN A 46 -5.80 -9.33 -5.00
C ASN A 46 -6.92 -10.22 -4.47
N ASP A 47 -6.61 -11.29 -3.72
CA ASP A 47 -7.64 -12.15 -3.13
C ASP A 47 -8.47 -11.40 -2.06
N ILE A 48 -7.86 -10.51 -1.27
CA ILE A 48 -8.58 -9.64 -0.33
C ILE A 48 -9.44 -8.63 -1.10
N VAL A 49 -8.90 -7.99 -2.13
CA VAL A 49 -9.65 -7.03 -2.96
C VAL A 49 -10.81 -7.71 -3.65
N ALA A 50 -10.63 -8.90 -4.23
CA ALA A 50 -11.69 -9.68 -4.86
C ALA A 50 -12.83 -9.99 -3.88
N LYS A 51 -12.50 -10.30 -2.62
CA LYS A 51 -13.48 -10.61 -1.58
C LYS A 51 -14.34 -9.40 -1.19
N HIS A 52 -13.75 -8.21 -1.13
CA HIS A 52 -14.45 -7.00 -0.68
C HIS A 52 -15.00 -6.14 -1.83
N PHE A 53 -14.41 -6.25 -3.02
CA PHE A 53 -14.71 -5.48 -4.22
C PHE A 53 -14.72 -6.39 -5.46
N PRO A 54 -15.78 -7.20 -5.63
CA PRO A 54 -15.82 -8.25 -6.65
C PRO A 54 -15.70 -7.75 -8.10
N THR A 55 -16.02 -6.48 -8.36
CA THR A 55 -16.00 -5.86 -9.69
C THR A 55 -14.77 -5.00 -9.95
N MET A 56 -13.84 -4.89 -9.00
CA MET A 56 -12.66 -4.01 -9.14
C MET A 56 -11.48 -4.67 -9.83
N LEU A 57 -11.44 -6.01 -9.86
CA LEU A 57 -10.36 -6.73 -10.53
C LEU A 57 -10.83 -7.21 -11.91
N PRO A 58 -9.99 -7.05 -12.96
CA PRO A 58 -10.27 -7.65 -14.25
C PRO A 58 -10.30 -9.18 -14.13
N SER A 59 -11.04 -9.85 -15.01
CA SER A 59 -11.03 -11.31 -15.10
C SER A 59 -9.60 -11.80 -15.28
N ARG A 60 -9.16 -12.73 -14.42
CA ARG A 60 -7.88 -13.45 -14.62
C ARG A 60 -7.97 -14.15 -15.99
N SER A 61 -7.15 -13.71 -16.94
CA SER A 61 -6.93 -14.35 -18.25
C SER A 61 -6.00 -15.55 -18.12
#